data_AF-W5SGV4-F1
#
_entry.id   AF-W5SGV4-F1
#
_cell.length_a   1.000
_cell.length_b   1.000
_cell.length_c   1.000
_cell.angle_alpha   90.00
_cell.angle_beta   90.00
_cell.angle_gamma   90.00
#
_symmetry.space_group_name_H-M   'P 1'
#
loop_
_entity.id
_entity.type
_entity.pdbx_description
1 polymer ?
#
loop_
_entity_poly.entity_id
_entity_poly.type
_entity_poly.pdbx_seq_one_letter_code
_entity_poly.pdbx_strand_id
1 'polypeptide(L)'
;MDIKLNKRNLNDNENYVVNDGELNHYNSLKEKLKINSKKEIYCKLETLKILKEIKDNQYYKLDGYKSFDAFAKDFRLARAQVYNYLKIANAIEEGVIEEEFLIKNGILETLVILRNKETKTIKKSRQNPIKPLRFQLKSQDSYNFYKKNAKLTGFILDNLFSGKKDWLEEFIKEYEELRGK
;
A
#
# COMPACT_ATOMS: atom_id res chain seq x y z
N MET A 1 -24.67 -28.03 -6.97
CA MET A 1 -25.23 -27.35 -8.16
C MET A 1 -24.14 -26.45 -8.70
N ASP A 2 -23.43 -26.95 -9.71
CA ASP A 2 -22.33 -26.23 -10.36
C ASP A 2 -22.89 -25.16 -11.30
N ILE A 3 -22.56 -23.90 -11.04
CA ILE A 3 -22.93 -22.79 -11.92
C ILE A 3 -21.93 -22.76 -13.07
N LYS A 4 -22.34 -23.28 -14.23
CA LYS A 4 -21.65 -23.03 -15.52
C LYS A 4 -22.20 -21.76 -16.15
N LEU A 5 -21.42 -20.69 -16.11
CA LEU A 5 -21.64 -19.46 -16.88
C LEU A 5 -21.04 -19.59 -18.29
N ASN A 6 -21.88 -19.62 -19.33
CA ASN A 6 -21.64 -18.86 -20.57
C ASN A 6 -22.79 -19.01 -21.60
N LYS A 7 -23.35 -17.89 -22.06
CA LYS A 7 -23.13 -17.38 -23.42
C LYS A 7 -23.88 -16.07 -23.64
N ARG A 8 -23.13 -15.07 -24.11
CA ARG A 8 -23.62 -13.83 -24.72
C ARG A 8 -24.60 -14.18 -25.84
N ASN A 9 -25.79 -13.60 -25.80
CA ASN A 9 -26.60 -13.22 -26.95
C ASN A 9 -27.62 -12.19 -26.45
N LEU A 10 -27.31 -10.91 -26.67
CA LEU A 10 -28.30 -9.85 -26.68
C LEU A 10 -29.06 -10.02 -28.00
N ASN A 11 -30.32 -10.44 -27.93
CA ASN A 11 -31.27 -10.21 -29.02
C ASN A 11 -32.64 -9.88 -28.44
N ASP A 12 -33.28 -8.94 -29.11
CA ASP A 12 -34.36 -8.08 -28.66
C ASP A 12 -35.71 -8.77 -28.41
N ASN A 13 -36.52 -8.06 -27.61
CA ASN A 13 -37.98 -8.12 -27.56
C ASN A 13 -38.64 -9.33 -26.89
N GLU A 14 -38.66 -9.34 -25.55
CA GLU A 14 -39.78 -9.94 -24.82
C GLU A 14 -40.29 -8.94 -23.78
N ASN A 15 -41.58 -8.61 -23.88
CA ASN A 15 -42.32 -7.87 -22.89
C ASN A 15 -42.22 -8.60 -21.54
N TYR A 16 -41.34 -8.13 -20.65
CA TYR A 16 -41.35 -8.54 -19.25
C TYR A 16 -42.62 -7.99 -18.61
N VAL A 17 -43.71 -8.75 -18.69
CA VAL A 17 -44.74 -8.70 -17.66
C VAL A 17 -44.08 -9.28 -16.42
N VAL A 18 -43.37 -8.43 -15.68
CA VAL A 18 -42.77 -8.81 -14.41
C VAL A 18 -43.91 -9.26 -13.52
N ASN A 19 -44.01 -10.57 -13.30
CA ASN A 19 -45.01 -11.13 -12.40
C ASN A 19 -44.71 -10.56 -11.01
N ASP A 20 -45.71 -10.03 -10.32
CA ASP A 20 -45.55 -9.29 -9.05
C ASP A 20 -44.76 -10.13 -8.02
N GLY A 21 -44.85 -11.46 -8.11
CA GLY A 21 -44.03 -12.42 -7.35
C GLY A 21 -42.52 -12.38 -7.63
N GLU A 22 -42.09 -12.20 -8.88
CA GLU A 22 -40.67 -12.11 -9.26
C GLU A 22 -40.06 -10.78 -8.81
N LEU A 23 -40.81 -9.67 -8.95
CA LEU A 23 -40.39 -8.37 -8.46
C LEU A 23 -40.26 -8.37 -6.93
N ASN A 24 -41.22 -8.97 -6.23
CA ASN A 24 -41.20 -9.12 -4.78
C ASN A 24 -40.05 -10.01 -4.31
N HIS A 25 -39.77 -11.10 -5.03
CA HIS A 25 -38.62 -11.96 -4.75
C HIS A 25 -37.29 -11.21 -4.95
N TYR A 26 -37.15 -10.48 -6.07
CA TYR A 26 -35.98 -9.64 -6.34
C TYR A 26 -35.76 -8.58 -5.25
N ASN A 27 -36.83 -7.89 -4.83
CA ASN A 27 -36.75 -6.89 -3.77
C ASN A 27 -36.35 -7.53 -2.42
N SER A 28 -36.86 -8.72 -2.10
CA SER A 28 -36.45 -9.48 -0.92
C SER A 28 -34.96 -9.84 -0.95
N LEU A 29 -34.45 -10.30 -2.09
CA LEU A 29 -33.02 -10.60 -2.26
C LEU A 29 -32.15 -9.34 -2.11
N LYS A 30 -32.60 -8.21 -2.66
CA LYS A 30 -31.91 -6.92 -2.55
C LYS A 30 -31.80 -6.45 -1.10
N GLU A 31 -32.87 -6.58 -0.31
CA GLU A 31 -32.84 -6.25 1.12
C GLU A 31 -31.95 -7.22 1.90
N LYS A 32 -32.01 -8.52 1.63
CA LYS A 32 -31.08 -9.51 2.23
C LYS A 32 -29.62 -9.16 1.94
N LEU A 33 -29.32 -8.75 0.71
CA LEU A 33 -27.96 -8.36 0.32
C LEU A 33 -27.50 -7.13 1.11
N LYS A 34 -28.34 -6.10 1.27
CA LYS A 34 -28.03 -4.93 2.10
C LYS A 34 -27.75 -5.32 3.56
N ILE A 35 -28.56 -6.20 4.14
CA ILE A 35 -28.40 -6.67 5.52
C ILE A 35 -27.08 -7.44 5.66
N ASN A 36 -26.79 -8.35 4.72
CA ASN A 36 -25.56 -9.13 4.73
C ASN A 36 -24.32 -8.25 4.62
N SER A 37 -24.33 -7.25 3.73
CA SER A 37 -23.22 -6.31 3.59
C SER A 37 -22.98 -5.50 4.87
N LYS A 38 -24.05 -5.02 5.54
CA LYS A 38 -23.91 -4.33 6.82
C LYS A 38 -23.34 -5.25 7.90
N LYS A 39 -23.87 -6.47 8.01
CA LYS A 39 -23.41 -7.47 8.98
C LYS A 39 -21.93 -7.81 8.78
N GLU A 40 -21.49 -7.95 7.53
CA GLU A 40 -20.07 -8.17 7.20
C GLU A 40 -19.19 -7.03 7.72
N ILE A 41 -19.60 -5.77 7.56
CA ILE A 41 -18.83 -4.62 8.05
C ILE A 41 -18.77 -4.62 9.58
N TYR A 42 -19.89 -4.90 10.26
CA TYR A 42 -19.92 -5.01 11.73
C TYR A 42 -18.99 -6.11 12.25
N CYS A 43 -19.01 -7.30 11.64
CA CYS A 43 -18.10 -8.39 12.03
C CYS A 43 -16.63 -7.99 11.86
N LYS A 44 -16.29 -7.24 10.80
CA LYS A 44 -14.93 -6.74 10.62
C LYS A 44 -14.56 -5.63 11.62
N LEU A 45 -15.53 -4.79 12.01
CA LEU A 45 -15.38 -3.78 13.06
C LEU A 45 -15.16 -4.40 14.44
N GLU A 46 -15.82 -5.51 14.73
CA GLU A 46 -15.55 -6.28 15.94
C GLU A 46 -14.16 -6.90 15.89
N THR A 47 -13.79 -7.49 14.73
CA THR A 47 -12.47 -8.09 14.53
C THR A 47 -11.33 -7.07 14.74
N LEU A 48 -11.44 -5.85 14.21
CA LEU A 48 -10.39 -4.84 14.39
C LEU A 48 -10.24 -4.40 15.86
N LYS A 49 -11.35 -4.33 16.62
CA LYS A 49 -11.32 -4.01 18.06
C LYS A 49 -10.61 -5.10 18.85
N ILE A 50 -10.99 -6.36 18.61
CA ILE A 50 -10.35 -7.53 19.25
C ILE A 50 -8.85 -7.58 18.94
N LEU A 51 -8.47 -7.42 17.66
CA LEU A 51 -7.06 -7.44 17.27
C LEU A 51 -6.24 -6.33 17.92
N LYS A 52 -6.83 -5.13 18.04
CA LYS A 52 -6.21 -3.98 18.68
C LYS A 52 -5.99 -4.23 20.17
N GLU A 53 -7.02 -4.68 20.88
CA GLU A 53 -6.94 -5.00 22.30
C GLU A 53 -5.90 -6.09 22.61
N ILE A 54 -5.89 -7.18 21.83
CA ILE A 54 -4.90 -8.26 21.97
C ILE A 54 -3.49 -7.73 21.73
N LYS A 55 -3.31 -6.85 20.74
CA LYS A 55 -2.01 -6.30 20.41
C LYS A 55 -1.49 -5.38 21.51
N ASP A 56 -2.31 -4.45 21.98
CA ASP A 56 -1.92 -3.43 22.95
C ASP A 56 -1.59 -4.03 24.30
N ASN A 57 -2.42 -4.97 24.77
CA ASN A 57 -2.18 -5.70 26.02
C ASN A 57 -1.20 -6.87 25.88
N GLN A 58 -0.74 -7.14 24.66
CA GLN A 58 0.16 -8.26 24.34
C GLN A 58 -0.40 -9.64 24.74
N TYR A 59 -1.73 -9.81 24.73
CA TYR A 59 -2.39 -11.07 25.13
C TYR A 59 -1.99 -12.27 24.28
N TYR A 60 -1.53 -12.04 23.05
CA TYR A 60 -0.95 -13.11 22.22
C TYR A 60 0.23 -13.84 22.89
N LYS A 61 0.90 -13.24 23.88
CA LYS A 61 1.95 -13.90 24.65
C LYS A 61 1.42 -14.97 25.62
N LEU A 62 0.15 -14.89 26.02
CA LEU A 62 -0.48 -15.88 26.89
C LEU A 62 -0.55 -17.26 26.22
N ASP A 63 -0.74 -17.27 24.90
CA ASP A 63 -0.68 -18.47 24.06
C ASP A 63 0.76 -18.84 23.62
N GLY A 64 1.77 -18.15 24.14
CA GLY A 64 3.18 -18.42 23.83
C GLY A 64 3.68 -17.87 22.49
N TYR A 65 2.92 -17.04 21.78
CA TYR A 65 3.39 -16.44 20.53
C TYR A 65 4.51 -15.42 20.77
N LYS A 66 5.61 -15.55 20.01
CA LYS A 66 6.75 -14.62 20.04
C LYS A 66 6.43 -13.26 19.42
N SER A 67 5.43 -13.19 18.54
CA SER A 67 5.02 -11.95 17.87
C SER A 67 3.54 -11.96 17.52
N PHE A 68 2.94 -10.76 17.45
CA PHE A 68 1.54 -10.59 17.05
C PHE A 68 1.30 -11.08 15.61
N ASP A 69 2.28 -10.90 14.71
CA ASP A 69 2.21 -11.41 13.33
C ASP A 69 2.15 -12.94 13.28
N ALA A 70 2.76 -13.65 14.25
CA ALA A 70 2.64 -15.10 14.35
C ALA A 70 1.24 -15.52 14.82
N PHE A 71 0.73 -14.85 15.87
CA PHE A 71 -0.64 -15.03 16.35
C PHE A 71 -1.69 -14.84 15.24
N ALA A 72 -1.60 -13.76 14.48
CA ALA A 72 -2.62 -13.43 13.49
C ALA A 72 -2.70 -14.42 12.32
N LYS A 73 -1.62 -15.17 12.04
CA LYS A 73 -1.61 -16.18 10.97
C LYS A 73 -2.56 -17.34 11.26
N ASP A 74 -2.72 -17.70 12.53
CA ASP A 74 -3.54 -18.86 12.93
C ASP A 74 -5.04 -18.59 12.71
N PHE A 75 -5.43 -17.32 12.64
CA PHE A 75 -6.79 -16.87 12.33
C PHE A 75 -7.04 -16.61 10.83
N ARG A 76 -6.15 -17.09 9.94
CA ARG A 76 -6.21 -16.88 8.48
C ARG A 76 -6.22 -15.39 8.09
N LEU A 77 -5.65 -14.52 8.92
CA LEU A 77 -5.54 -13.10 8.61
C LEU A 77 -4.21 -12.83 7.91
N ALA A 78 -4.28 -12.29 6.69
CA ALA A 78 -3.09 -11.88 5.97
C ALA A 78 -2.41 -10.70 6.68
N ARG A 79 -1.08 -10.67 6.73
CA ARG A 79 -0.31 -9.60 7.40
C ARG A 79 -0.73 -8.19 6.98
N ALA A 80 -0.98 -7.98 5.69
CA ALA A 80 -1.44 -6.70 5.15
C ALA A 80 -2.85 -6.32 5.67
N GLN A 81 -3.73 -7.29 5.81
CA GLN A 81 -5.07 -7.09 6.36
C GLN A 81 -5.00 -6.72 7.85
N VAL A 82 -4.18 -7.44 8.63
CA VAL A 82 -3.94 -7.15 10.05
C VAL A 82 -3.42 -5.73 10.23
N TYR A 83 -2.43 -5.33 9.45
CA TYR A 83 -1.90 -3.96 9.48
C TYR A 83 -2.98 -2.92 9.20
N ASN A 84 -3.79 -3.12 8.15
CA ASN A 84 -4.88 -2.22 7.80
C ASN A 84 -5.96 -2.13 8.89
N TYR A 85 -6.30 -3.25 9.54
CA TYR A 85 -7.29 -3.28 10.61
C TYR A 85 -6.80 -2.50 11.84
N LEU A 86 -5.56 -2.73 12.24
CA LEU A 86 -4.95 -1.97 13.34
C LEU A 86 -4.85 -0.48 13.03
N LYS A 87 -4.55 -0.12 11.77
CA LYS A 87 -4.51 1.28 11.32
C LYS A 87 -5.87 1.96 11.45
N ILE A 88 -6.95 1.27 11.05
CA ILE A 88 -8.30 1.79 11.20
C ILE A 88 -8.68 1.89 12.68
N ALA A 89 -8.36 0.87 13.49
CA ALA A 89 -8.66 0.87 14.92
C ALA A 89 -7.99 2.06 15.64
N ASN A 90 -6.70 2.30 15.39
CA ASN A 90 -6.00 3.46 15.93
C ASN A 90 -6.65 4.78 15.48
N ALA A 91 -7.03 4.91 14.20
CA ALA A 91 -7.67 6.12 13.70
C ALA A 91 -9.05 6.39 14.32
N ILE A 92 -9.78 5.34 14.71
CA ILE A 92 -11.04 5.46 15.45
C ILE A 92 -10.76 5.91 16.89
N GLU A 93 -9.80 5.29 17.56
CA GLU A 93 -9.38 5.63 18.93
C GLU A 93 -8.86 7.08 19.04
N GLU A 94 -8.11 7.55 18.04
CA GLU A 94 -7.61 8.92 17.93
C GLU A 94 -8.70 9.93 17.51
N GLY A 95 -9.93 9.49 17.23
CA GLY A 95 -11.03 10.35 16.78
C GLY A 95 -10.87 10.91 15.36
N VAL A 96 -9.96 10.35 14.56
CA VAL A 96 -9.72 10.76 13.17
C VAL A 96 -10.86 10.32 12.24
N ILE A 97 -11.51 9.21 12.58
CA ILE A 97 -12.66 8.62 11.87
C ILE A 97 -13.67 8.10 12.89
N GLU A 98 -14.95 8.33 12.62
CA GLU A 98 -16.06 7.79 13.41
C GLU A 98 -16.41 6.36 12.99
N GLU A 99 -16.88 5.53 13.94
CA GLU A 99 -17.32 4.16 13.64
C GLU A 99 -18.46 4.12 12.61
N GLU A 100 -19.39 5.07 12.68
CA GLU A 100 -20.49 5.22 11.73
C GLU A 100 -20.00 5.43 10.30
N PHE A 101 -18.89 6.16 10.14
CA PHE A 101 -18.25 6.37 8.85
C PHE A 101 -17.76 5.05 8.25
N LEU A 102 -17.14 4.19 9.07
CA LEU A 102 -16.69 2.87 8.64
C LEU A 102 -17.87 1.97 8.24
N ILE A 103 -18.97 2.00 9.01
CA ILE A 103 -20.18 1.22 8.74
C ILE A 103 -20.82 1.64 7.40
N LYS A 104 -20.83 2.95 7.12
CA LYS A 104 -21.46 3.50 5.91
C LYS A 104 -20.61 3.30 4.65
N ASN A 105 -19.29 3.49 4.74
CA ASN A 105 -18.41 3.54 3.57
C ASN A 105 -17.55 2.28 3.40
N GLY A 106 -17.47 1.43 4.43
CA GLY A 106 -16.67 0.21 4.42
C GLY A 106 -15.16 0.45 4.56
N ILE A 107 -14.41 -0.65 4.62
CA ILE A 107 -12.98 -0.66 4.95
C ILE A 107 -12.12 -0.02 3.86
N LEU A 108 -12.40 -0.31 2.58
CA LEU A 108 -11.57 0.17 1.48
C LEU A 108 -11.58 1.70 1.39
N GLU A 109 -12.77 2.30 1.42
CA GLU A 109 -12.90 3.77 1.37
C GLU A 109 -12.29 4.43 2.60
N THR A 110 -12.47 3.83 3.77
CA THR A 110 -11.84 4.28 5.01
C THR A 110 -10.30 4.30 4.87
N LEU A 111 -9.69 3.26 4.29
CA LEU A 111 -8.24 3.22 4.04
C LEU A 111 -7.78 4.26 3.03
N VAL A 112 -8.56 4.51 1.96
CA VAL A 112 -8.25 5.54 0.96
C VAL A 112 -8.20 6.92 1.63
N ILE A 113 -9.18 7.23 2.48
CA ILE A 113 -9.25 8.50 3.20
C ILE A 113 -8.10 8.63 4.21
N LEU A 114 -7.81 7.57 4.97
CA LEU A 114 -6.68 7.57 5.90
C LEU A 114 -5.35 7.83 5.17
N ARG A 115 -5.14 7.20 4.02
CA ARG A 115 -3.95 7.44 3.19
C ARG A 115 -3.89 8.88 2.67
N ASN A 116 -5.01 9.47 2.27
CA ASN A 116 -5.05 10.84 1.74
C ASN A 116 -4.94 11.92 2.85
N LYS A 117 -5.34 11.61 4.08
CA LYS A 117 -5.07 12.46 5.24
C LYS A 117 -3.58 12.39 5.63
N GLU A 118 -2.99 11.19 5.56
CA GLU A 118 -1.56 10.99 5.76
C GLU A 118 -0.71 11.68 4.68
N THR A 119 -1.14 11.81 3.43
CA THR A 119 -0.33 12.54 2.42
C THR A 119 -0.19 14.03 2.72
N LYS A 120 -1.00 14.61 3.62
CA LYS A 120 -0.79 15.98 4.12
C LYS A 120 0.28 16.05 5.21
N THR A 121 0.55 14.97 5.95
CA THR A 121 1.45 14.96 7.13
C THR A 121 2.65 14.01 7.02
N ILE A 122 2.64 13.05 6.11
CA ILE A 122 3.71 12.07 5.88
C ILE A 122 4.50 12.50 4.64
N LYS A 123 5.58 13.22 4.94
CA LYS A 123 6.84 13.37 4.18
C LYS A 123 6.73 12.92 2.71
N LYS A 124 6.77 13.91 1.80
CA LYS A 124 7.36 13.75 0.46
C LYS A 124 8.45 12.71 0.60
N SER A 125 8.31 11.60 -0.12
CA SER A 125 9.32 10.55 -0.06
C SER A 125 10.69 11.21 -0.15
N ARG A 126 11.68 10.69 0.56
CA ARG A 126 13.08 11.04 0.27
C ARG A 126 13.49 10.53 -1.14
N GLN A 127 12.58 10.51 -2.12
CA GLN A 127 12.97 10.66 -3.50
C GLN A 127 13.68 12.00 -3.56
N ASN A 128 15.00 11.91 -3.54
CA ASN A 128 15.81 12.98 -4.08
C ASN A 128 15.14 13.41 -5.39
N PRO A 129 14.82 14.71 -5.57
CA PRO A 129 14.21 15.19 -6.79
C PRO A 129 15.05 14.84 -8.03
N ILE A 130 16.33 14.53 -7.80
CA ILE A 130 17.32 14.06 -8.76
C ILE A 130 17.57 12.56 -8.53
N LYS A 131 17.45 11.75 -9.59
CA LYS A 131 17.78 10.31 -9.55
C LYS A 131 19.24 10.14 -9.11
N PRO A 132 19.55 9.22 -8.18
CA PRO A 132 20.91 9.00 -7.75
C PRO A 132 21.76 8.51 -8.93
N LEU A 133 22.87 9.22 -9.18
CA LEU A 133 23.84 8.87 -10.21
C LEU A 133 24.52 7.55 -9.82
N ARG A 134 24.56 6.59 -10.75
CA ARG A 134 25.18 5.27 -10.54
C ARG A 134 26.42 5.15 -11.40
N PHE A 135 27.57 4.99 -10.75
CA PHE A 135 28.85 4.76 -11.42
C PHE A 135 29.24 3.28 -11.35
N GLN A 136 29.79 2.76 -12.44
CA GLN A 136 30.53 1.49 -12.45
C GLN A 136 32.02 1.82 -12.42
N LEU A 137 32.66 1.56 -11.27
CA LEU A 137 34.08 1.82 -11.08
C LEU A 137 34.89 0.56 -11.37
N LYS A 138 36.06 0.71 -11.99
CA LYS A 138 36.90 -0.42 -12.42
C LYS A 138 37.58 -1.16 -11.26
N SER A 139 37.86 -0.48 -10.14
CA SER A 139 38.52 -1.09 -8.97
C SER A 139 37.62 -1.09 -7.73
N GLN A 140 37.72 -2.14 -6.92
CA GLN A 140 36.96 -2.25 -5.68
C GLN A 140 37.38 -1.18 -4.65
N ASP A 141 38.66 -0.81 -4.63
CA ASP A 141 39.19 0.19 -3.70
C ASP A 141 38.65 1.58 -4.00
N SER A 142 38.59 1.97 -5.27
CA SER A 142 37.97 3.23 -5.69
C SER A 142 36.49 3.27 -5.31
N TYR A 143 35.77 2.17 -5.52
CA TYR A 143 34.38 2.04 -5.10
C TYR A 143 34.20 2.21 -3.58
N ASN A 144 35.01 1.51 -2.79
CA ASN A 144 34.93 1.58 -1.32
C ASN A 144 35.22 2.99 -0.81
N PHE A 145 36.22 3.66 -1.38
CA PHE A 145 36.58 5.04 -1.04
C PHE A 145 35.44 6.03 -1.31
N TYR A 146 34.89 6.03 -2.53
CA TYR A 146 33.82 6.97 -2.90
C TYR A 146 32.48 6.65 -2.24
N LYS A 147 32.21 5.37 -1.95
CA LYS A 147 31.04 4.94 -1.19
C LYS A 147 31.10 5.45 0.25
N LYS A 148 32.26 5.35 0.91
CA LYS A 148 32.47 5.85 2.27
C LYS A 148 32.38 7.38 2.33
N ASN A 149 32.78 8.07 1.26
CA ASN A 149 32.89 9.52 1.21
C ASN A 149 31.88 10.18 0.25
N ALA A 150 30.63 9.71 0.18
CA ALA A 150 29.65 10.15 -0.83
C ALA A 150 29.44 11.68 -0.91
N LYS A 151 29.48 12.41 0.22
CA LYS A 151 29.38 13.88 0.24
C LYS A 151 30.60 14.55 -0.40
N LEU A 152 31.79 14.02 -0.15
CA LEU A 152 33.04 14.50 -0.75
C LEU A 152 33.01 14.27 -2.26
N THR A 153 32.54 13.09 -2.70
CA THR A 153 32.38 12.77 -4.12
C THR A 153 31.47 13.77 -4.82
N GLY A 154 30.31 14.10 -4.23
CA GLY A 154 29.42 15.12 -4.77
C GLY A 154 30.09 16.50 -4.89
N PHE A 155 30.77 16.94 -3.82
CA PHE A 155 31.51 18.19 -3.80
C PHE A 155 32.61 18.25 -4.89
N ILE A 156 33.34 17.15 -5.10
CA ILE A 156 34.37 17.08 -6.14
C ILE A 156 33.73 17.23 -7.52
N LEU A 157 32.65 16.50 -7.81
CA LEU A 157 31.98 16.54 -9.11
C LEU A 157 31.40 17.93 -9.41
N ASP A 158 30.76 18.56 -8.43
CA ASP A 158 30.19 19.90 -8.60
C ASP A 158 31.27 20.96 -8.85
N ASN A 159 32.38 20.91 -8.11
CA ASN A 159 33.49 21.84 -8.29
C ASN A 159 34.29 21.61 -9.57
N LEU A 160 34.45 20.36 -9.99
CA LEU A 160 35.11 20.03 -11.25
C LEU A 160 34.32 20.64 -12.41
N PHE A 161 32.99 20.51 -12.37
CA PHE A 161 32.10 21.06 -13.39
C PHE A 161 32.01 22.59 -13.35
N SER A 162 31.95 23.21 -12.17
CA SER A 162 31.75 24.66 -12.03
C SER A 162 33.03 25.48 -12.19
N GLY A 163 34.16 24.99 -11.70
CA GLY A 163 35.38 25.79 -11.51
C GLY A 163 36.64 25.24 -12.18
N LYS A 164 36.65 23.99 -12.65
CA LYS A 164 37.84 23.36 -13.26
C LYS A 164 37.50 22.65 -14.58
N LYS A 165 36.87 23.40 -15.50
CA LYS A 165 36.45 22.86 -16.80
C LYS A 165 37.62 22.37 -17.65
N ASP A 166 38.76 23.04 -17.62
CA ASP A 166 39.94 22.63 -18.40
C ASP A 166 40.41 21.21 -18.02
N TRP A 167 40.41 20.90 -16.72
CA TRP A 167 40.74 19.56 -16.23
C TRP A 167 39.68 18.54 -16.64
N LEU A 168 38.41 18.95 -16.63
CA LEU A 168 37.31 18.09 -17.08
C LEU A 168 37.42 17.79 -18.58
N GLU A 169 37.85 18.75 -19.40
CA GLU A 169 38.11 18.57 -20.83
C GLU A 169 39.29 17.63 -21.09
N GLU A 170 40.37 17.71 -20.30
CA GLU A 170 41.48 16.75 -20.36
C GLU A 170 41.01 15.32 -20.08
N PHE A 171 40.22 15.11 -19.02
CA PHE A 171 39.65 13.80 -18.71
C PHE A 171 38.70 13.29 -19.79
N ILE A 172 37.94 14.17 -20.45
CA ILE A 172 37.08 13.78 -21.58
C ILE A 172 37.92 13.32 -22.76
N LYS A 173 38.98 14.05 -23.12
CA LYS A 173 39.88 13.66 -24.22
C LYS A 173 40.54 12.30 -23.97
N GLU A 174 41.08 12.09 -22.77
CA GLU A 174 41.68 10.81 -22.39
C GLU A 174 40.65 9.66 -22.45
N TYR A 175 39.42 9.91 -21.99
CA TYR A 175 38.34 8.94 -22.06
C TYR A 175 37.93 8.60 -23.50
N GLU A 176 37.87 9.59 -24.39
CA GLU A 176 37.55 9.40 -25.81
C GLU A 176 38.66 8.61 -26.54
N GLU A 177 39.92 8.91 -26.27
CA GLU A 177 41.07 8.16 -26.81
C GLU A 177 41.07 6.69 -26.38
N LEU A 178 40.66 6.40 -25.15
CA LEU A 178 40.51 5.03 -24.63
C LEU A 178 39.28 4.30 -25.19
N ARG A 179 38.26 5.03 -25.64
CA ARG A 179 37.04 4.46 -26.25
C ARG A 179 37.19 4.22 -27.76
N GLY A 180 38.12 4.92 -28.41
CA GLY A 180 38.47 4.75 -29.83
C GLY A 180 39.38 3.56 -30.13
N LYS A 181 39.76 2.77 -29.12
CA LYS A 181 40.46 1.48 -29.23
C LYS A 181 39.52 0.33 -28.91
#